data_AF-A0A0D8FSM8-F1
#
_entry.id   AF-A0A0D8FSM8-F1
#
_cell.length_a   1.000
_cell.length_b   1.000
_cell.length_c   1.000
_cell.angle_alpha   90.00
_cell.angle_beta   90.00
_cell.angle_gamma   90.00
#
_symmetry.space_group_name_H-M   'P 1'
#
loop_
_entity.id
_entity.type
_entity.pdbx_description
1 polymer ?
#
loop_
_entity_poly.entity_id
_entity_poly.type
_entity_poly.pdbx_seq_one_letter_code
_entity_poly.pdbx_strand_id
1 'polypeptide(L)'
;MNVNRAFKEALPNAVLVADPFHLIKIANTRLDETRRRVQQSILGHRGRGGDPLYRIRRLLNMAKEKLSEGANDKLTRFLEAGDPDNEVATAWRAKESLRELYAYRDPNLARDHLDALISDFTDNQRPPEVQLLGRTLKSWHDEILAWHRSFVCILAEMCHPFSLKCATRSR
;
A
#
# COMPACT_ATOMS: atom_id res chain seq x y z
N MET A 1 -8.55 -15.43 -13.66
CA MET A 1 -8.54 -16.43 -12.57
C MET A 1 -8.06 -15.71 -11.31
N ASN A 2 -8.87 -15.64 -10.25
CA ASN A 2 -8.46 -14.98 -9.01
C ASN A 2 -7.43 -15.88 -8.32
N VAL A 3 -6.16 -15.49 -8.33
CA VAL A 3 -5.04 -16.33 -7.88
C VAL A 3 -5.25 -16.81 -6.43
N ASN A 4 -5.90 -16.00 -5.59
CA ASN A 4 -6.22 -16.37 -4.19
C ASN A 4 -7.16 -17.56 -4.08
N ARG A 5 -8.07 -17.71 -5.05
CA ARG A 5 -9.03 -18.81 -5.04
C ARG A 5 -8.34 -20.16 -5.20
N ALA A 6 -7.35 -20.24 -6.09
CA ALA A 6 -6.61 -21.47 -6.34
C ALA A 6 -5.82 -21.92 -5.10
N PHE A 7 -5.22 -20.97 -4.37
CA PHE A 7 -4.53 -21.27 -3.11
C PHE A 7 -5.49 -21.71 -2.00
N LYS A 8 -6.67 -21.08 -1.89
CA LYS A 8 -7.71 -21.48 -0.92
C LYS A 8 -8.23 -22.90 -1.19
N GLU A 9 -8.33 -23.30 -2.46
CA GLU A 9 -8.74 -24.64 -2.86
C GLU A 9 -7.62 -25.69 -2.59
N ALA A 10 -6.36 -25.36 -2.85
CA ALA A 10 -5.24 -26.28 -2.67
C ALA A 10 -4.77 -26.42 -1.21
N LEU A 11 -4.91 -25.38 -0.38
CA LEU A 11 -4.41 -25.32 0.99
C LEU A 11 -5.50 -24.77 1.94
N PRO A 12 -6.58 -25.53 2.20
CA PRO A 12 -7.76 -25.02 2.91
C PRO A 12 -7.50 -24.62 4.36
N ASN A 13 -6.45 -25.17 4.99
CA ASN A 13 -6.10 -24.92 6.38
C ASN A 13 -4.97 -23.89 6.55
N ALA A 14 -4.39 -23.38 5.47
CA ALA A 14 -3.30 -22.42 5.53
C ALA A 14 -3.84 -20.98 5.62
N VAL A 15 -3.23 -20.17 6.50
CA VAL A 15 -3.48 -18.72 6.52
C VAL A 15 -2.66 -18.08 5.43
N LEU A 16 -3.32 -17.52 4.41
CA LEU A 16 -2.67 -16.71 3.39
C LEU A 16 -2.43 -15.29 3.93
N VAL A 17 -1.21 -14.80 3.75
CA VAL A 17 -0.79 -13.45 4.16
C VAL A 17 -0.33 -12.69 2.93
N ALA A 18 -0.89 -11.50 2.71
CA ALA A 18 -0.44 -10.61 1.66
C ALA A 18 0.85 -9.90 2.12
N ASP A 19 1.93 -10.11 1.38
CA ASP A 19 3.22 -9.51 1.69
C ASP A 19 3.22 -7.99 1.39
N PRO A 20 3.61 -7.12 2.36
CA PRO A 20 3.63 -5.67 2.17
C PRO A 20 4.50 -5.23 1.01
N PHE A 21 5.64 -5.89 0.77
CA PHE A 21 6.55 -5.50 -0.29
C PHE A 21 5.89 -5.65 -1.66
N HIS A 22 5.12 -6.71 -1.90
CA HIS A 22 4.38 -6.90 -3.14
C HIS A 22 3.25 -5.86 -3.32
N LEU A 23 2.52 -5.51 -2.26
CA LEU A 23 1.48 -4.47 -2.35
C LEU A 23 2.06 -3.08 -2.64
N ILE A 24 3.15 -2.70 -1.97
CA ILE A 24 3.84 -1.43 -2.25
C ILE A 24 4.42 -1.42 -3.66
N LYS A 25 4.92 -2.56 -4.16
CA LYS A 25 5.35 -2.70 -5.56
C LYS A 25 4.20 -2.48 -6.54
N ILE A 26 3.00 -3.01 -6.25
CA ILE A 26 1.81 -2.77 -7.07
C ILE A 26 1.43 -1.29 -7.04
N ALA A 27 1.42 -0.64 -5.87
CA ALA A 27 1.13 0.79 -5.76
C ALA A 27 2.12 1.66 -6.54
N ASN A 28 3.43 1.35 -6.47
CA ASN A 28 4.46 2.01 -7.29
C ASN A 28 4.20 1.83 -8.80
N THR A 29 3.74 0.64 -9.20
CA THR A 29 3.39 0.36 -10.60
C THR A 29 2.21 1.21 -11.06
N ARG A 30 1.14 1.30 -10.25
CA ARG A 30 -0.03 2.14 -10.55
C ARG A 30 0.33 3.62 -10.61
N LEU A 31 1.19 4.08 -9.72
CA LEU A 31 1.72 5.45 -9.76
C LEU A 31 2.50 5.74 -11.05
N ASP A 32 3.38 4.83 -11.50
CA ASP A 32 4.11 5.02 -12.76
C ASP A 32 3.18 4.98 -13.98
N GLU A 33 2.16 4.12 -13.96
CA GLU A 33 1.13 4.06 -15.00
C GLU A 33 0.35 5.38 -15.10
N THR A 34 -0.16 5.91 -13.98
CA THR A 34 -0.83 7.23 -13.94
C THR A 34 0.09 8.32 -14.47
N ARG A 35 1.34 8.38 -13.98
CA ARG A 35 2.34 9.35 -14.44
C ARG A 35 2.58 9.27 -15.94
N ARG A 36 2.70 8.07 -16.49
CA ARG A 36 2.93 7.87 -17.93
C ARG A 36 1.70 8.26 -18.76
N ARG A 37 0.49 7.95 -18.29
CA ARG A 37 -0.75 8.33 -18.97
C ARG A 37 -0.93 9.84 -19.01
N VAL A 38 -0.84 10.51 -17.86
CA VAL A 38 -0.98 11.98 -17.73
C VAL A 38 0.08 12.68 -18.59
N GLN A 39 1.32 12.21 -18.53
CA GLN A 39 2.38 12.80 -19.36
C GLN A 39 2.13 12.61 -20.87
N GLN A 40 1.66 11.42 -21.27
CA GLN A 40 1.33 11.13 -22.66
C GLN A 40 0.13 11.97 -23.15
N SER A 41 -0.89 12.20 -22.32
CA SER A 41 -2.05 13.01 -22.70
C SER A 41 -1.70 14.49 -22.87
N ILE A 42 -0.79 15.02 -22.06
CA ILE A 42 -0.38 16.42 -22.09
C ILE A 42 0.63 16.69 -23.21
N LEU A 43 1.64 15.83 -23.36
CA LEU A 43 2.79 16.08 -24.26
C LEU A 43 2.69 15.36 -25.61
N GLY A 44 1.75 14.42 -25.76
CA GLY A 44 1.58 13.63 -26.98
C GLY A 44 2.69 12.62 -27.26
N HIS A 45 3.67 12.46 -26.35
CA HIS A 45 4.78 11.54 -26.51
C HIS A 45 5.18 10.84 -25.22
N ARG A 46 5.91 9.72 -25.36
CA ARG A 46 6.49 9.01 -24.22
C ARG A 46 7.48 9.92 -23.50
N GLY A 47 7.53 9.81 -22.18
CA GLY A 47 8.30 10.72 -21.37
C GLY A 47 9.80 10.76 -21.63
N ARG A 48 10.34 11.99 -21.65
CA ARG A 48 11.73 12.36 -21.94
C ARG A 48 12.38 13.05 -20.75
N GLY A 49 13.71 13.11 -20.74
CA GLY A 49 14.49 13.72 -19.65
C GLY A 49 14.15 15.19 -19.35
N GLY A 50 13.64 15.93 -20.34
CA GLY A 50 13.22 17.32 -20.19
C GLY A 50 11.91 17.49 -19.43
N ASP A 51 11.04 16.48 -19.46
CA ASP A 51 9.64 16.62 -19.08
C ASP A 51 9.46 16.68 -17.56
N PRO A 52 8.52 17.52 -17.06
CA PRO A 52 8.33 17.74 -15.62
C PRO A 52 8.17 16.44 -14.81
N LEU A 53 7.19 15.61 -15.18
CA LEU A 53 6.88 14.37 -14.47
C LEU A 53 7.98 13.31 -14.59
N TYR A 54 8.72 13.29 -15.70
CA TYR A 54 9.83 12.35 -15.86
C TYR A 54 11.00 12.68 -14.93
N ARG A 55 11.26 13.97 -14.69
CA ARG A 55 12.33 14.45 -13.80
C ARG A 55 12.15 14.03 -12.34
N ILE A 56 10.91 13.85 -11.89
CA ILE A 56 10.57 13.47 -10.51
C ILE A 56 10.24 11.98 -10.33
N ARG A 57 10.35 11.15 -11.38
CA ARG A 57 10.01 9.71 -11.31
C ARG A 57 10.67 8.95 -10.15
N ARG A 58 11.91 9.33 -9.78
CA ARG A 58 12.62 8.71 -8.65
C ARG A 58 12.09 9.19 -7.31
N LEU A 59 11.76 10.47 -7.20
CA LEU A 59 11.20 11.07 -5.98
C LEU A 59 9.81 10.52 -5.69
N LEU A 60 9.00 10.31 -6.73
CA LEU A 60 7.69 9.67 -6.63
C LEU A 60 7.75 8.27 -6.00
N ASN A 61 8.82 7.50 -6.23
CA ASN A 61 8.99 6.16 -5.64
C ASN A 61 9.63 6.20 -4.25
N MET A 62 10.23 7.32 -3.85
CA MET A 62 10.76 7.45 -2.49
C MET A 62 9.62 7.56 -1.49
N ALA A 63 9.91 7.03 -0.31
CA ALA A 63 9.11 7.20 0.87
C ALA A 63 9.07 8.68 1.28
N LYS A 64 7.90 9.22 1.65
CA LYS A 64 7.76 10.64 2.01
C LYS A 64 8.75 11.08 3.09
N GLU A 65 8.96 10.26 4.12
CA GLU A 65 9.86 10.52 5.23
C GLU A 65 11.35 10.50 4.85
N LYS A 66 11.69 10.00 3.65
CA LYS A 66 13.06 9.98 3.11
C LYS A 66 13.36 11.14 2.16
N LEU A 67 12.37 11.96 1.85
CA LEU A 67 12.56 13.15 1.04
C LEU A 67 13.17 14.24 1.92
N SER A 68 14.32 14.77 1.52
CA SER A 68 14.81 16.02 2.10
C SER A 68 13.87 17.17 1.72
N GLU A 69 13.93 18.27 2.45
CA GLU A 69 13.14 19.48 2.17
C GLU A 69 13.29 19.91 0.70
N GLY A 70 14.52 20.04 0.19
CA GLY A 70 14.75 20.40 -1.21
C GLY A 70 14.25 19.35 -2.23
N ALA A 71 14.21 18.06 -1.86
CA ALA A 71 13.62 17.03 -2.70
C ALA A 71 12.09 17.12 -2.71
N ASN A 72 11.48 17.46 -1.56
CA ASN A 72 10.05 17.68 -1.44
C ASN A 72 9.62 18.93 -2.22
N ASP A 73 10.35 20.04 -2.12
CA ASP A 73 10.09 21.26 -2.91
C ASP A 73 10.18 20.99 -4.41
N LYS A 74 11.20 20.23 -4.81
CA LYS A 74 11.34 19.80 -6.20
C LYS A 74 10.16 18.95 -6.64
N LEU A 75 9.71 18.01 -5.81
CA LEU A 75 8.54 17.18 -6.11
C LEU A 75 7.31 18.05 -6.34
N THR A 76 7.01 18.96 -5.42
CA THR A 76 5.86 19.88 -5.49
C THR A 76 5.90 20.73 -6.76
N ARG A 77 7.02 21.41 -7.05
CA ARG A 77 7.16 22.28 -8.23
C ARG A 77 6.95 21.55 -9.55
N PHE A 78 7.45 20.31 -9.67
CA PHE A 78 7.30 19.54 -10.90
C PHE A 78 5.93 18.86 -11.03
N LEU A 79 5.22 18.62 -9.92
CA LEU A 79 3.81 18.25 -9.96
C LEU A 79 2.96 19.45 -10.43
N GLU A 80 3.16 20.64 -9.86
CA GLU A 80 2.48 21.87 -10.32
C GLU A 80 2.67 22.14 -11.81
N ALA A 81 3.87 21.88 -12.33
CA ALA A 81 4.19 22.10 -13.74
C ALA A 81 3.72 20.99 -14.70
N GLY A 82 3.38 19.81 -14.19
CA GLY A 82 3.21 18.60 -15.02
C GLY A 82 1.97 17.76 -14.75
N ASP A 83 1.21 18.06 -13.71
CA ASP A 83 0.04 17.30 -13.25
C ASP A 83 -1.19 18.22 -13.08
N PRO A 84 -1.74 18.77 -14.19
CA PRO A 84 -2.77 19.79 -14.15
C PRO A 84 -4.04 19.37 -13.41
N ASP A 85 -4.40 18.09 -13.50
CA ASP A 85 -5.60 17.52 -12.86
C ASP A 85 -5.29 16.83 -11.52
N ASN A 86 -4.07 16.97 -11.00
CA ASN A 86 -3.60 16.35 -9.75
C ASN A 86 -3.71 14.81 -9.70
N GLU A 87 -3.76 14.13 -10.85
CA GLU A 87 -3.90 12.68 -10.91
C GLU A 87 -2.66 11.96 -10.38
N VAL A 88 -1.45 12.43 -10.74
CA VAL A 88 -0.18 11.84 -10.28
C VAL A 88 0.03 12.11 -8.79
N ALA A 89 -0.28 13.31 -8.33
CA ALA A 89 -0.24 13.68 -6.92
C ALA A 89 -1.21 12.82 -6.10
N THR A 90 -2.41 12.55 -6.63
CA THR A 90 -3.40 11.66 -6.01
C THR A 90 -2.89 10.22 -5.94
N ALA A 91 -2.33 9.68 -7.02
CA ALA A 91 -1.74 8.35 -7.01
C ALA A 91 -0.54 8.23 -6.05
N TRP A 92 0.26 9.28 -5.91
CA TRP A 92 1.38 9.31 -4.95
C TRP A 92 0.87 9.30 -3.51
N ARG A 93 -0.16 10.10 -3.20
CA ARG A 93 -0.83 10.06 -1.88
C ARG A 93 -1.43 8.69 -1.60
N ALA A 94 -2.12 8.08 -2.56
CA ALA A 94 -2.68 6.74 -2.42
C ALA A 94 -1.59 5.71 -2.06
N LYS A 95 -0.43 5.76 -2.73
CA LYS A 95 0.73 4.94 -2.39
C LYS A 95 1.20 5.19 -0.95
N GLU A 96 1.36 6.45 -0.54
CA GLU A 96 1.81 6.77 0.83
C GLU A 96 0.79 6.34 1.89
N SER A 97 -0.51 6.52 1.67
CA SER A 97 -1.56 6.06 2.59
C SER A 97 -1.60 4.53 2.72
N LEU A 98 -1.28 3.79 1.65
CA LEU A 98 -1.08 2.34 1.72
C LEU A 98 0.21 1.96 2.48
N ARG A 99 1.29 2.76 2.40
CA ARG A 99 2.48 2.55 3.23
C ARG A 99 2.15 2.76 4.71
N GLU A 100 1.34 3.77 5.02
CA GLU A 100 0.88 4.08 6.37
C GLU A 100 0.05 2.96 6.99
N LEU A 101 -0.73 2.22 6.18
CA LEU A 101 -1.45 1.01 6.65
C LEU A 101 -0.53 0.09 7.47
N TYR A 102 0.70 -0.13 7.00
CA TYR A 102 1.66 -1.02 7.64
C TYR A 102 2.36 -0.45 8.88
N ALA A 103 2.08 0.81 9.25
CA ALA A 103 2.49 1.39 10.52
C ALA A 103 1.53 1.02 11.66
N TYR A 104 0.28 0.64 11.37
CA TYR A 104 -0.70 0.25 12.38
C TYR A 104 -0.34 -1.07 13.05
N ARG A 105 -0.23 -1.04 14.39
CA ARG A 105 0.01 -2.21 15.24
C ARG A 105 -1.28 -2.85 15.75
N ASP A 106 -2.35 -2.07 15.88
CA ASP A 106 -3.68 -2.57 16.22
C ASP A 106 -4.37 -3.10 14.95
N PRO A 107 -4.72 -4.40 14.88
CA PRO A 107 -5.41 -4.98 13.74
C PRO A 107 -6.80 -4.37 13.45
N ASN A 108 -7.47 -3.81 14.46
CA ASN A 108 -8.78 -3.18 14.27
C ASN A 108 -8.60 -1.82 13.58
N LEU A 109 -7.64 -1.00 14.04
CA LEU A 109 -7.32 0.25 13.36
C LEU A 109 -6.81 0.01 11.93
N ALA A 110 -6.02 -1.04 11.71
CA ALA A 110 -5.57 -1.42 10.37
C ALA A 110 -6.75 -1.82 9.46
N ARG A 111 -7.77 -2.52 10.01
CA ARG A 111 -9.01 -2.84 9.28
C ARG A 111 -9.76 -1.58 8.89
N ASP A 112 -10.03 -0.69 9.86
CA ASP A 112 -10.78 0.53 9.60
C ASP A 112 -10.08 1.40 8.55
N HIS A 113 -8.75 1.51 8.63
CA HIS A 113 -7.95 2.22 7.63
C HIS A 113 -8.00 1.54 6.26
N LEU A 114 -7.85 0.22 6.19
CA LEU A 114 -7.92 -0.52 4.92
C LEU A 114 -9.29 -0.38 4.26
N ASP A 115 -10.38 -0.46 5.02
CA ASP A 115 -11.75 -0.27 4.52
C ASP A 115 -11.95 1.16 3.98
N ALA A 116 -11.45 2.16 4.70
CA ALA A 116 -11.45 3.55 4.24
C ALA A 116 -10.65 3.73 2.93
N LEU A 117 -9.46 3.13 2.82
CA LEU A 117 -8.67 3.16 1.59
C LEU A 117 -9.38 2.48 0.43
N ILE A 118 -10.02 1.33 0.65
CA ILE A 118 -10.77 0.63 -0.40
C ILE A 118 -11.93 1.50 -0.88
N SER A 119 -12.70 2.08 0.04
CA SER A 119 -13.80 2.98 -0.30
C SER A 119 -13.29 4.18 -1.12
N ASP A 120 -12.23 4.83 -0.64
CA ASP A 120 -11.67 6.02 -1.29
C ASP A 120 -11.07 5.73 -2.66
N PHE A 121 -10.32 4.63 -2.80
CA PHE A 121 -9.61 4.32 -4.03
C PHE A 121 -10.56 3.84 -5.12
N THR A 122 -11.68 3.21 -4.75
CA THR A 122 -12.66 2.72 -5.72
C THR A 122 -13.66 3.77 -6.19
N ASP A 123 -13.60 5.00 -5.66
CA ASP A 123 -14.40 6.12 -6.12
C ASP A 123 -14.10 6.46 -7.59
N ASN A 124 -15.15 6.72 -8.37
CA ASN A 124 -15.04 6.99 -9.81
C ASN A 124 -14.33 8.31 -10.15
N GLN A 125 -14.16 9.21 -9.17
CA GLN A 125 -13.38 10.44 -9.29
C GLN A 125 -11.87 10.19 -9.14
N ARG A 126 -11.45 8.97 -8.72
CA ARG A 126 -10.03 8.63 -8.64
C ARG A 126 -9.46 8.30 -10.02
N PRO A 127 -8.15 8.54 -10.24
CA PRO A 127 -7.46 8.05 -11.42
C PRO A 127 -7.72 6.55 -11.65
N PRO A 128 -7.90 6.09 -12.91
CA PRO A 128 -8.22 4.70 -13.19
C PRO A 128 -7.25 3.70 -12.57
N GLU A 129 -5.96 4.03 -12.51
CA GLU A 129 -4.94 3.16 -11.91
C GLU A 129 -5.06 3.07 -10.37
N VAL A 130 -5.51 4.14 -9.71
CA VAL A 130 -5.83 4.13 -8.28
C VAL A 130 -7.06 3.28 -8.01
N GLN A 131 -8.08 3.33 -8.88
CA GLN A 131 -9.22 2.42 -8.78
C GLN A 131 -8.81 0.94 -8.95
N LEU A 132 -7.85 0.64 -9.83
CA LEU A 132 -7.30 -0.71 -9.95
C LEU A 132 -6.55 -1.13 -8.68
N LEU A 133 -5.83 -0.21 -8.02
CA LEU A 133 -5.23 -0.46 -6.71
C LEU A 133 -6.32 -0.79 -5.68
N GLY A 134 -7.37 0.02 -5.59
CA GLY A 134 -8.49 -0.21 -4.67
C GLY A 134 -9.17 -1.57 -4.88
N ARG A 135 -9.43 -1.96 -6.14
CA ARG A 135 -9.96 -3.30 -6.47
C ARG A 135 -9.01 -4.42 -6.06
N THR A 136 -7.69 -4.20 -6.17
CA THR A 136 -6.68 -5.15 -5.70
C THR A 136 -6.74 -5.29 -4.19
N LEU A 137 -6.74 -4.18 -3.44
CA LEU A 137 -6.85 -4.18 -1.98
C LEU A 137 -8.13 -4.91 -1.52
N LYS A 138 -9.27 -4.63 -2.17
CA LYS A 138 -10.54 -5.32 -1.90
C LYS A 138 -10.47 -6.83 -2.10
N SER A 139 -9.82 -7.29 -3.18
CA SER A 139 -9.70 -8.73 -3.46
C SER A 139 -8.75 -9.47 -2.51
N TRP A 140 -7.84 -8.76 -1.84
CA TRP A 140 -6.84 -9.30 -0.93
C TRP A 140 -7.08 -8.87 0.52
N HIS A 141 -8.27 -8.35 0.82
CA HIS A 141 -8.60 -7.70 2.09
C HIS A 141 -8.25 -8.58 3.30
N ASP A 142 -8.70 -9.83 3.30
CA ASP A 142 -8.51 -10.72 4.46
C ASP A 142 -7.05 -11.14 4.64
N GLU A 143 -6.35 -11.35 3.53
CA GLU A 143 -4.93 -11.70 3.49
C GLU A 143 -4.04 -10.53 3.93
N ILE A 144 -4.43 -9.28 3.64
CA ILE A 144 -3.77 -8.07 4.15
C ILE A 144 -3.93 -7.98 5.66
N LEU A 145 -5.16 -8.14 6.17
CA LEU A 145 -5.39 -8.10 7.61
C LEU A 145 -4.76 -9.28 8.36
N ALA A 146 -4.55 -10.41 7.68
CA ALA A 146 -3.81 -11.55 8.24
C ALA A 146 -2.36 -11.18 8.59
N TRP A 147 -1.74 -10.27 7.83
CA TRP A 147 -0.43 -9.71 8.17
C TRP A 147 -0.49 -9.02 9.54
N HIS A 148 -1.44 -8.10 9.75
CA HIS A 148 -1.56 -7.34 11.00
C HIS A 148 -1.84 -8.23 12.21
N ARG A 149 -2.60 -9.31 12.05
CA ARG A 149 -2.84 -10.29 13.12
C ARG A 149 -1.60 -11.11 13.47
N SER A 150 -0.81 -11.47 12.46
CA SER A 150 0.40 -12.30 12.65
C SER A 150 1.49 -11.59 13.48
N PHE A 151 1.55 -10.26 13.45
CA PHE A 151 2.54 -9.49 14.24
C PHE A 151 2.13 -9.20 15.69
N VAL A 152 0.84 -9.30 16.03
CA VAL A 152 0.37 -9.17 17.43
C VAL A 152 0.79 -10.40 18.25
N CYS A 153 0.85 -11.59 17.64
CA CYS A 153 1.29 -12.81 18.33
C CYS A 153 2.78 -12.78 18.74
N ILE A 154 3.65 -12.08 18.00
CA ILE A 154 5.09 -12.03 18.34
C ILE A 154 5.36 -11.20 19.62
N LEU A 155 4.48 -10.25 19.96
CA LEU A 155 4.60 -9.48 21.21
C LEU A 155 3.76 -10.06 22.36
N ALA A 156 2.67 -10.77 22.06
CA ALA A 156 1.83 -11.41 23.08
C ALA A 156 2.44 -12.70 23.63
N GLU A 157 3.18 -13.48 22.83
CA GLU A 157 3.84 -14.70 23.31
C GLU A 157 5.10 -14.43 24.17
N MET A 158 5.67 -13.22 24.13
CA MET A 158 6.68 -12.80 25.12
C MET A 158 6.07 -12.26 26.43
N CYS A 159 4.73 -12.23 26.54
CA CYS A 159 4.02 -11.74 27.71
C CYS A 159 2.98 -12.78 28.20
N HIS A 160 3.42 -14.02 28.38
CA HIS A 160 2.70 -14.99 29.20
C HIS A 160 3.66 -15.52 30.29
N PRO A 161 3.46 -15.19 31.58
CA PRO A 161 4.20 -15.86 32.62
C PRO A 161 3.72 -17.30 32.65
N PHE A 162 4.67 -18.20 32.42
CA PHE A 162 4.56 -19.63 32.56
C PHE A 162 3.85 -19.99 33.88
N SER A 163 2.54 -20.25 33.83
CA SER A 163 1.78 -20.76 34.97
C SER A 163 2.01 -22.27 35.05
N LEU A 164 3.12 -22.66 35.68
CA LEU A 164 3.32 -24.02 36.18
C LEU A 164 2.40 -24.23 37.38
N LYS A 165 1.22 -24.82 37.12
CA LYS A 165 0.47 -25.55 38.14
C LYS A 165 1.27 -26.81 38.52
N CYS A 166 2.06 -26.74 39.58
CA CYS A 166 2.51 -27.95 40.28
C CYS A 166 1.40 -28.39 41.23
N ALA A 167 0.61 -29.37 40.80
CA ALA A 167 -0.28 -30.12 41.66
C ALA A 167 0.38 -31.47 42.04
N THR A 168 0.55 -31.65 43.35
CA THR A 168 0.59 -32.90 44.13
C THR A 168 1.78 -33.85 44.01
N ARG A 169 2.45 -34.10 45.15
CA ARG A 169 2.28 -35.38 45.87
C ARG A 169 2.72 -35.28 47.34
N SER A 170 1.85 -35.81 48.19
CA SER A 170 2.04 -36.16 49.60
C SER A 170 3.26 -37.04 49.88
N ARG A 171 3.95 -36.77 50.98
CA ARG A 171 4.11 -37.69 52.13
C ARG A 171 4.48 -36.90 53.37
#